data_AF-A0A0C9VX02-F1
#
_entry.id   AF-A0A0C9VX02-F1
#
_cell.length_a   1.000
_cell.length_b   1.000
_cell.length_c   1.000
_cell.angle_alpha   90.00
_cell.angle_beta   90.00
_cell.angle_gamma   90.00
#
_symmetry.space_group_name_H-M   'P 1'
#
loop_
_entity.id
_entity.type
_entity.pdbx_description
1 polymer ?
#
loop_
_entity_poly.entity_id
_entity_poly.type
_entity_poly.pdbx_seq_one_letter_code
_entity_poly.pdbx_strand_id
1 'polypeptide(L)'
;MIQQICSVLDPNNKLHMAAYACFTVTFWTMARTVEFCALRNITRSMIWEDVDRSGNWMLIFTLPWTKVKPEGENIYCSRHNGPADPITALINDLQINNPPPDAALFSWQHHNGMRALTRSAFTQCISDAATCTGLPKLHFHGLCIGFVL
;
A
#
# COMPACT_ATOMS: atom_id res chain seq x y z
N MET A 1 -14.84 -7.69 2.53
CA MET A 1 -14.01 -7.69 1.31
C MET A 1 -12.52 -7.54 1.59
N ILE A 2 -12.00 -6.37 2.00
CA ILE A 2 -10.54 -6.16 2.20
C ILE A 2 -9.91 -7.18 3.16
N GLN A 3 -10.52 -7.39 4.33
CA GLN A 3 -10.03 -8.36 5.31
C GLN A 3 -10.00 -9.81 4.76
N GLN A 4 -10.95 -10.19 3.90
CA GLN A 4 -10.99 -11.53 3.30
C GLN A 4 -9.78 -11.72 2.36
N ILE A 5 -9.53 -10.75 1.48
CA ILE A 5 -8.38 -10.76 0.57
C ILE A 5 -7.06 -10.77 1.38
N CYS A 6 -6.96 -9.90 2.37
CA CYS A 6 -5.84 -9.83 3.30
C CYS A 6 -5.57 -11.17 4.02
N SER A 7 -6.62 -11.93 4.36
CA SER A 7 -6.49 -13.17 5.13
C SER A 7 -5.85 -14.34 4.38
N VAL A 8 -5.82 -14.30 3.05
CA VAL A 8 -5.26 -15.37 2.21
C VAL A 8 -3.87 -15.04 1.64
N LEU A 9 -3.36 -13.83 1.91
CA LEU A 9 -1.99 -13.45 1.53
C LEU A 9 -0.99 -14.09 2.50
N ASP A 10 -0.13 -14.97 1.97
CA ASP A 10 0.92 -15.64 2.74
C ASP A 10 1.89 -14.65 3.42
N PRO A 11 1.96 -14.61 4.76
CA PRO A 11 2.84 -13.70 5.49
C PRO A 11 4.33 -14.03 5.35
N ASN A 12 4.70 -15.24 4.91
CA ASN A 12 6.09 -15.61 4.66
C ASN A 12 6.56 -15.19 3.26
N ASN A 13 5.63 -14.84 2.38
CA ASN A 13 5.95 -14.38 1.05
C ASN A 13 6.15 -12.86 1.05
N LYS A 14 7.38 -12.46 0.77
CA LYS A 14 7.81 -11.05 0.77
C LYS A 14 7.05 -10.17 -0.23
N LEU A 15 6.70 -10.72 -1.39
CA LEU A 15 5.86 -10.03 -2.37
C LEU A 15 4.43 -9.86 -1.85
N HIS A 16 3.88 -10.89 -1.19
CA HIS A 16 2.54 -10.80 -0.60
C HIS A 16 2.49 -9.77 0.53
N MET A 17 3.54 -9.67 1.35
CA MET A 17 3.61 -8.65 2.40
C MET A 17 3.65 -7.22 1.83
N ALA A 18 4.45 -6.98 0.79
CA ALA A 18 4.46 -5.68 0.11
C ALA A 18 3.11 -5.37 -0.55
N ALA A 19 2.48 -6.36 -1.19
CA ALA A 19 1.16 -6.21 -1.79
C ALA A 19 0.06 -5.96 -0.74
N TYR A 20 0.11 -6.65 0.39
CA TYR A 20 -0.78 -6.50 1.53
C TYR A 20 -0.69 -5.07 2.09
N ALA A 21 0.52 -4.59 2.38
CA ALA A 21 0.73 -3.24 2.91
C ALA A 21 0.32 -2.17 1.90
N CYS A 22 0.69 -2.33 0.63
CA CYS A 22 0.25 -1.41 -0.42
C CYS A 22 -1.28 -1.38 -0.54
N PHE A 23 -1.94 -2.54 -0.43
CA PHE A 23 -3.40 -2.63 -0.57
C PHE A 23 -4.13 -1.93 0.57
N THR A 24 -3.73 -2.18 1.83
CA THR A 24 -4.35 -1.56 3.00
C THR A 24 -4.10 -0.06 3.03
N VAL A 25 -2.87 0.40 2.77
CA VAL A 25 -2.55 1.83 2.71
C VAL A 25 -3.37 2.50 1.61
N THR A 26 -3.39 1.95 0.39
CA THR A 26 -4.17 2.54 -0.72
C THR A 26 -5.67 2.59 -0.38
N PHE A 27 -6.21 1.56 0.28
CA PHE A 27 -7.62 1.50 0.66
C PHE A 27 -7.98 2.57 1.69
N TRP A 28 -7.23 2.70 2.78
CA TRP A 28 -7.59 3.63 3.85
C TRP A 28 -7.25 5.08 3.55
N THR A 29 -6.25 5.32 2.70
CA THR A 29 -5.90 6.67 2.24
C THR A 29 -6.77 7.16 1.09
N MET A 30 -7.58 6.29 0.47
CA MET A 30 -8.34 6.56 -0.76
C MET A 30 -7.43 7.02 -1.92
N ALA A 31 -6.13 6.74 -1.84
CA ALA A 31 -5.17 7.08 -2.87
C ALA A 31 -5.38 6.24 -4.13
N ARG A 32 -4.71 6.61 -5.22
CA ARG A 32 -4.68 5.78 -6.41
C ARG A 32 -3.61 4.70 -6.29
N THR A 33 -3.90 3.48 -6.73
CA THR A 33 -2.88 2.41 -6.77
C THR A 33 -1.64 2.81 -7.57
N VAL A 34 -1.84 3.60 -8.63
CA VAL A 34 -0.71 4.09 -9.44
C VAL A 34 0.17 5.09 -8.69
N GLU A 35 -0.27 5.69 -7.60
CA GLU A 35 0.56 6.59 -6.79
C GLU A 35 1.55 5.81 -5.92
N PHE A 36 1.22 4.57 -5.53
CA PHE A 36 2.04 3.70 -4.69
C PHE A 36 2.81 2.58 -5.43
N CYS A 37 2.42 2.26 -6.68
CA CYS A 37 2.99 1.15 -7.47
C CYS A 37 3.70 1.57 -8.78
N ALA A 38 3.97 2.86 -9.02
CA ALA A 38 4.45 3.38 -10.31
C ALA A 38 5.89 3.93 -10.29
N LEU A 39 6.45 4.19 -11.48
CA LEU A 39 7.83 4.65 -11.68
C LEU A 39 8.28 5.88 -10.84
N ARG A 40 7.35 6.69 -10.32
CA ARG A 40 7.62 7.82 -9.42
C ARG A 40 7.16 7.49 -8.00
N ASN A 41 7.65 6.36 -7.48
CA ASN A 41 7.25 5.84 -6.19
C ASN A 41 7.60 6.81 -5.06
N ILE A 42 6.69 6.90 -4.09
CA ILE A 42 7.01 7.38 -2.76
C ILE A 42 8.16 6.55 -2.22
N THR A 43 9.18 7.20 -1.69
CA THR A 43 10.29 6.52 -1.03
C THR A 43 10.02 6.39 0.47
N ARG A 44 10.75 5.51 1.15
CA ARG A 44 10.63 5.38 2.61
C ARG A 44 10.90 6.70 3.35
N SER A 45 11.77 7.57 2.83
CA SER A 45 12.05 8.89 3.40
C SER A 45 10.92 9.92 3.24
N MET A 46 9.90 9.63 2.42
CA MET A 46 8.74 10.52 2.19
C MET A 46 7.57 10.23 3.14
N ILE A 47 7.84 9.51 4.23
CA ILE A 47 6.87 9.19 5.28
C ILE A 47 7.32 9.81 6.59
N TRP A 48 6.38 10.42 7.30
CA TRP A 48 6.60 10.98 8.62
C TRP A 48 5.32 11.00 9.45
N GLU A 49 5.45 11.14 10.76
CA GLU A 49 4.35 11.14 11.72
C GLU A 49 4.00 12.57 12.12
N ASP A 50 2.71 12.83 12.33
CA ASP A 50 2.19 14.13 12.78
C ASP A 50 0.99 13.93 13.72
N VAL A 51 0.57 15.03 14.36
CA VAL A 51 -0.63 15.08 15.20
C VAL A 51 -1.56 16.14 14.65
N ASP A 52 -2.82 15.77 14.39
CA ASP A 52 -3.81 16.71 13.90
C ASP A 52 -4.18 17.77 14.96
N ARG A 53 -4.99 18.76 14.57
CA ARG A 53 -5.44 19.83 15.48
C ARG A 53 -6.24 19.34 16.68
N SER A 54 -6.75 18.12 16.62
CA SER A 54 -7.55 17.48 17.67
C SER A 54 -6.71 16.57 18.57
N GLY A 55 -5.40 16.45 18.32
CA GLY A 55 -4.52 15.56 19.08
C GLY A 55 -4.44 14.13 18.56
N ASN A 56 -4.98 13.83 17.36
CA ASN A 56 -4.93 12.49 16.80
C ASN A 56 -3.64 12.26 16.01
N TRP A 57 -2.96 11.16 16.31
CA TRP A 57 -1.78 10.72 15.55
C TRP A 57 -2.15 10.31 14.12
N MET A 58 -1.32 10.70 13.16
CA MET A 58 -1.45 10.36 11.75
C MET A 58 -0.09 10.09 11.12
N LEU A 59 -0.08 9.21 10.13
CA LEU A 59 1.06 8.97 9.25
C LEU A 59 0.84 9.71 7.93
N ILE A 60 1.85 10.44 7.47
CA ILE A 60 1.76 11.26 6.27
C ILE A 60 2.67 10.70 5.19
N PHE A 61 2.11 10.55 3.99
CA PHE A 61 2.81 10.17 2.78
C PHE A 61 2.89 11.39 1.86
N THR A 62 4.11 11.84 1.54
CA THR A 62 4.30 12.90 0.56
C THR A 62 4.38 12.30 -0.85
N LEU A 63 3.31 12.46 -1.63
CA LEU A 63 3.32 12.11 -3.04
C LEU A 63 4.16 13.14 -3.80
N PRO A 64 5.16 12.72 -4.58
CA PRO A 64 5.97 13.66 -5.36
C PRO A 64 5.22 14.23 -6.57
N TRP A 65 4.14 13.57 -7.00
CA TRP A 65 3.35 13.97 -8.17
C TRP A 65 1.99 13.25 -8.16
N THR A 66 0.92 13.96 -8.51
CA THR A 66 -0.34 13.35 -8.92
C THR A 66 -0.83 13.92 -10.24
N LYS A 67 -1.75 13.21 -10.90
CA LYS A 67 -2.30 13.63 -12.20
C LYS A 67 -2.91 15.04 -12.15
N VAL A 68 -3.45 15.43 -11.00
CA VAL A 68 -4.10 16.74 -10.78
C VAL A 68 -3.20 17.75 -10.09
N LYS A 69 -2.15 17.31 -9.39
CA LYS A 69 -1.17 18.17 -8.71
C LYS A 69 0.25 17.76 -9.09
N PRO A 70 0.85 18.41 -10.11
CA PRO A 70 2.20 18.08 -10.55
C PRO A 70 3.28 18.34 -9.49
N GLU A 71 3.02 19.24 -8.55
CA GLU A 71 3.91 19.53 -7.40
C GLU A 71 3.84 18.48 -6.29
N GLY A 72 2.90 17.52 -6.40
CA GLY A 72 2.64 16.53 -5.36
C GLY A 72 1.58 16.95 -4.35
N GLU A 73 1.29 16.05 -3.41
CA GLU A 73 0.36 16.28 -2.31
C GLU A 73 0.65 15.37 -1.12
N ASN A 74 0.22 15.80 0.06
CA ASN A 74 0.29 14.97 1.26
C ASN A 74 -0.98 14.15 1.41
N ILE A 75 -0.81 12.86 1.66
CA ILE A 75 -1.88 11.93 1.97
C ILE A 75 -1.73 11.52 3.44
N TYR A 76 -2.86 11.51 4.14
CA TYR A 76 -2.92 11.26 5.57
C TYR A 76 -3.53 9.88 5.82
N CYS A 77 -2.92 9.12 6.73
CA CYS A 77 -3.38 7.79 7.10
C CYS A 77 -3.44 7.68 8.62
N SER A 78 -4.62 7.34 9.13
CA SER A 78 -4.83 7.10 10.55
C SER A 78 -4.70 5.61 10.86
N ARG A 79 -4.57 5.28 12.15
CA ARG A 79 -4.70 3.90 12.62
C ARG A 79 -6.14 3.42 12.48
N HIS A 80 -6.30 2.17 12.07
CA HIS A 80 -7.55 1.44 12.04
C HIS A 80 -7.44 0.16 12.89
N ASN A 81 -8.59 -0.44 13.23
CA ASN A 81 -8.60 -1.67 14.02
C ASN A 81 -8.72 -2.91 13.13
N GLY A 82 -7.97 -3.96 13.48
CA GLY A 82 -8.11 -5.29 12.92
C GLY A 82 -7.11 -5.64 11.82
N PRO A 83 -7.30 -6.78 11.13
CA PRO A 83 -6.32 -7.40 10.22
C PRO A 83 -6.17 -6.68 8.88
N ALA A 84 -6.70 -5.46 8.75
CA ALA A 84 -6.49 -4.59 7.59
C ALA A 84 -6.04 -3.19 8.03
N ASP A 85 -5.50 -3.06 9.25
CA ASP A 85 -4.90 -1.81 9.73
C ASP A 85 -3.70 -1.42 8.84
N PRO A 86 -3.72 -0.23 8.19
CA PRO A 86 -2.67 0.15 7.24
C PRO A 86 -1.34 0.42 7.93
N ILE A 87 -1.36 0.83 9.20
CA ILE A 87 -0.14 1.16 9.95
C ILE A 87 0.60 -0.11 10.36
N THR A 88 -0.10 -1.08 10.94
CA THR A 88 0.44 -2.40 11.26
C THR A 88 0.92 -3.11 10.00
N ALA A 89 0.15 -3.03 8.92
CA ALA A 89 0.53 -3.59 7.63
C ALA A 89 1.86 -3.02 7.11
N LEU A 90 1.99 -1.69 7.14
CA LEU A 90 3.20 -1.00 6.70
C LEU A 90 4.40 -1.33 7.59
N ILE A 91 4.23 -1.34 8.92
CA ILE A 91 5.31 -1.69 9.84
C ILE A 91 5.81 -3.12 9.58
N ASN A 92 4.90 -4.08 9.41
CA ASN A 92 5.27 -5.47 9.13
C ASN A 92 6.02 -5.60 7.81
N ASP A 93 5.57 -4.91 6.75
CA ASP A 93 6.28 -4.88 5.47
C ASP A 93 7.68 -4.28 5.61
N LEU A 94 7.82 -3.14 6.29
CA LEU A 94 9.12 -2.51 6.54
C LEU A 94 10.06 -3.37 7.39
N GLN A 95 9.54 -4.19 8.30
CA GLN A 95 10.33 -5.15 9.08
C GLN A 95 10.83 -6.32 8.21
N ILE A 96 9.98 -6.85 7.32
CA ILE A 96 10.28 -8.03 6.51
C ILE A 96 11.14 -7.69 5.29
N ASN A 97 10.79 -6.61 4.60
CA ASN A 97 11.43 -6.21 3.35
C ASN A 97 12.51 -5.14 3.54
N ASN A 98 12.40 -4.29 4.58
CA ASN A 98 13.38 -3.27 4.96
C ASN A 98 14.04 -2.54 3.78
N PRO A 99 13.25 -1.84 2.94
CA PRO A 99 13.81 -1.05 1.84
C PRO A 99 14.72 0.07 2.38
N PRO A 100 15.81 0.39 1.65
CA PRO A 100 16.61 1.59 1.89
C PRO A 100 15.75 2.87 1.87
N PRO A 101 16.18 3.96 2.54
CA PRO A 101 15.42 5.21 2.61
C PRO A 101 15.01 5.80 1.24
N ASP A 102 15.86 5.64 0.23
CA ASP A 102 15.71 6.13 -1.14
C ASP A 102 15.01 5.13 -2.07
N ALA A 103 14.78 3.91 -1.62
CA ALA A 103 14.03 2.91 -2.39
C ALA A 103 12.53 3.18 -2.31
N ALA A 104 11.80 2.67 -3.31
CA ALA A 104 10.35 2.70 -3.33
C ALA A 104 9.79 2.06 -2.06
N LEU A 105 8.78 2.71 -1.47
CA LEU A 105 8.21 2.33 -0.18
C LEU A 105 7.80 0.86 -0.12
N PHE A 106 6.97 0.44 -1.07
CA PHE A 106 6.57 -0.96 -1.23
C PHE A 106 7.58 -1.66 -2.13
N SER A 107 8.80 -1.86 -1.64
CA SER A 107 9.75 -2.76 -2.28
C SER A 107 9.80 -4.08 -1.54
N TRP A 108 10.11 -5.15 -2.25
CA TRP A 108 10.23 -6.47 -1.68
C TRP A 108 11.54 -7.14 -2.08
N GLN A 109 12.06 -7.96 -1.17
CA GLN A 109 13.30 -8.69 -1.41
C GLN A 109 13.02 -9.87 -2.35
N HIS A 110 13.44 -9.73 -3.60
CA HIS A 110 13.45 -10.82 -4.58
C HIS A 110 14.79 -11.56 -4.54
N HIS A 111 14.84 -12.77 -5.11
CA HIS A 111 16.06 -13.58 -5.11
C HIS A 111 17.25 -12.89 -5.83
N ASN A 112 16.96 -12.01 -6.79
CA ASN A 112 17.95 -11.20 -7.52
C ASN A 112 18.09 -9.77 -6.96
N GLY A 113 17.74 -9.54 -5.69
CA GLY A 113 17.83 -8.23 -5.03
C GLY A 113 16.49 -7.52 -4.87
N MET A 114 16.54 -6.32 -4.31
CA MET A 114 15.34 -5.52 -3.99
C MET A 114 14.60 -5.11 -5.27
N ARG A 115 13.27 -5.23 -5.27
CA ARG A 115 12.42 -4.79 -6.39
C ARG A 115 11.26 -3.96 -5.88
N ALA A 116 11.00 -2.84 -6.54
CA ALA A 116 9.77 -2.09 -6.32
C ALA A 116 8.55 -2.94 -6.70
N LEU A 117 7.48 -2.83 -5.92
CA LEU A 117 6.19 -3.43 -6.22
C LEU A 117 5.62 -2.77 -7.48
N THR A 118 5.54 -3.55 -8.55
CA THR A 118 4.96 -3.08 -9.81
C THR A 118 3.45 -3.22 -9.76
N ARG A 119 2.73 -2.37 -10.52
CA ARG A 119 1.27 -2.50 -10.70
C ARG A 119 0.86 -3.91 -11.12
N SER A 120 1.58 -4.55 -12.02
CA SER A 120 1.25 -5.90 -12.49
C SER A 120 1.40 -6.95 -11.38
N ALA A 121 2.49 -6.89 -10.61
CA ALA A 121 2.70 -7.81 -9.50
C ALA A 121 1.64 -7.61 -8.40
N PHE A 122 1.35 -6.35 -8.05
CA PHE A 122 0.28 -6.00 -7.13
C PHE A 122 -1.08 -6.54 -7.59
N THR A 123 -1.50 -6.20 -8.82
CA THR A 123 -2.78 -6.63 -9.37
C THR A 123 -2.89 -8.15 -9.41
N GLN A 124 -1.82 -8.85 -9.78
CA GLN A 124 -1.79 -10.31 -9.79
C GLN A 124 -2.04 -10.87 -8.38
N CYS A 125 -1.26 -10.44 -7.37
CA CYS A 125 -1.42 -10.90 -6.00
C CYS A 125 -2.84 -10.67 -5.45
N ILE A 126 -3.40 -9.48 -5.66
CA ILE A 126 -4.74 -9.15 -5.13
C ILE A 126 -5.84 -9.87 -5.93
N SER A 127 -5.69 -10.06 -7.25
CA SER A 127 -6.63 -10.87 -8.05
C SER A 127 -6.63 -12.34 -7.65
N ASP A 128 -5.46 -12.92 -7.40
CA ASP A 128 -5.33 -14.32 -6.99
C ASP A 128 -5.94 -14.51 -5.60
N ALA A 129 -5.63 -13.61 -4.66
CA ALA A 129 -6.24 -13.59 -3.34
C ALA A 129 -7.77 -13.45 -3.39
N ALA A 130 -8.30 -12.53 -4.20
CA ALA A 130 -9.74 -12.37 -4.40
C ALA A 130 -10.38 -13.68 -4.91
N THR A 131 -9.73 -14.32 -5.90
CA THR A 131 -10.19 -15.60 -6.46
C THR A 131 -10.20 -16.71 -5.41
N CYS A 132 -9.16 -16.82 -4.58
CA CYS A 132 -9.09 -17.79 -3.48
C CYS A 132 -10.21 -17.62 -2.45
N THR A 133 -10.70 -16.38 -2.26
CA THR A 133 -11.79 -16.07 -1.33
C THR A 133 -13.19 -16.16 -1.96
N GLY A 134 -13.30 -16.55 -3.24
CA GLY A 134 -14.57 -16.60 -3.96
C GLY A 134 -15.17 -15.22 -4.29
N LEU A 135 -14.38 -14.15 -4.17
CA LEU A 135 -14.80 -12.79 -4.53
C LEU A 135 -14.71 -12.60 -6.06
N PRO A 136 -15.55 -11.73 -6.64
CA PRO A 136 -15.43 -11.39 -8.06
C PRO A 136 -14.07 -10.77 -8.36
N LYS A 137 -13.59 -10.93 -9.60
CA LYS A 137 -12.34 -10.31 -10.04
C LYS A 137 -12.41 -8.80 -9.83
N LEU A 138 -11.50 -8.27 -9.02
CA LEU A 138 -11.36 -6.84 -8.83
C LEU A 138 -10.84 -6.19 -10.12
N HIS A 139 -11.58 -5.21 -10.64
CA HIS A 139 -11.15 -4.45 -11.81
C HIS A 139 -10.28 -3.27 -11.37
N PHE A 140 -8.96 -3.45 -11.36
CA PHE A 140 -7.98 -2.40 -11.00
C PHE A 140 -7.77 -1.32 -12.08
N HIS A 141 -8.68 -1.21 -13.06
CA HIS A 141 -8.58 -0.22 -14.13
C HIS A 141 -8.79 1.22 -13.63
N GLY A 142 -9.37 1.38 -12.43
CA GLY A 142 -9.54 2.69 -11.79
C GLY A 142 -9.59 2.60 -10.27
N LEU A 143 -8.60 1.98 -9.61
CA LEU A 143 -8.42 2.21 -8.17
C LEU A 143 -7.99 3.68 -7.96
N CYS A 144 -8.94 4.61 -8.05
CA CYS A 144 -9.33 5.45 -6.92
C CYS A 144 -10.26 4.55 -6.11
N ILE A 145 -9.88 4.15 -4.90
CA ILE A 145 -10.86 3.49 -4.03
C ILE A 145 -11.84 4.57 -3.60
N GLY A 146 -12.92 4.71 -4.37
CA GLY A 146 -14.18 5.31 -3.94
C GLY A 146 -15.23 4.22 -3.79
N PHE A 147 -14.83 3.06 -3.27
CA PHE A 147 -15.73 1.91 -3.14
C PHE A 147 -16.61 2.11 -1.90
N VAL A 148 -17.85 2.52 -2.15
CA VAL A 148 -18.95 2.33 -1.20
C VAL A 148 -19.14 0.81 -1.03
N LEU A 149 -19.27 0.38 0.23
CA LEU A 149 -19.53 -0.98 0.70
C LEU A 149 -20.57 -1.75 -0.12
#